data_AF-A0A7S7S7Y6-F1
#
_entry.id   AF-A0A7S7S7Y6-F1
#
_cell.length_a   1.000
_cell.length_b   1.000
_cell.length_c   1.000
_cell.angle_alpha   90.00
_cell.angle_beta   90.00
_cell.angle_gamma   90.00
#
_symmetry.space_group_name_H-M   'P 1'
#
loop_
_entity.id
_entity.type
_entity.pdbx_description
1 polymer ?
#
loop_
_entity_poly.entity_id
_entity_poly.type
_entity_poly.pdbx_seq_one_letter_code
_entity_poly.pdbx_strand_id
1 'polypeptide(L)'
;MGRPTKTMKTKHAEPNPEITYRRPDGDSFRYRCQVSEDRVIWSSFMEDENRWGRWRNQYPEGDALTTYSVSNGVLTISNDQSGDESFRKKDF
;
A
#
# COMPACT_ATOMS: atom_id res chain seq x y z
N MET A 1 -12.03 -4.76 -7.21
CA MET A 1 -12.02 -5.86 -6.21
C MET A 1 -10.60 -6.39 -6.07
N GLY A 2 -9.97 -6.20 -4.90
CA GLY A 2 -8.62 -6.71 -4.63
C GLY A 2 -8.60 -8.24 -4.59
N ARG A 3 -7.59 -8.86 -5.20
CA ARG A 3 -7.40 -10.31 -5.16
C ARG A 3 -6.55 -10.68 -3.94
N PRO A 4 -6.81 -11.83 -3.28
CA PRO A 4 -6.06 -12.23 -2.09
C PRO A 4 -4.56 -12.38 -2.39
N THR A 5 -3.73 -11.76 -1.57
CA THR A 5 -2.28 -11.86 -1.63
C THR A 5 -1.81 -12.96 -0.66
N LYS A 6 -0.91 -13.86 -1.11
CA LYS A 6 -0.46 -15.00 -0.28
C LYS A 6 0.56 -14.60 0.78
N THR A 7 1.42 -13.63 0.46
CA THR A 7 2.48 -13.17 1.37
C THR A 7 2.93 -11.77 0.93
N MET A 8 2.95 -10.82 1.86
CA MET A 8 3.58 -9.52 1.71
C MET A 8 4.92 -9.53 2.47
N LYS A 9 5.96 -8.93 1.89
CA LYS A 9 7.26 -8.78 2.53
C LYS A 9 7.72 -7.34 2.43
N THR A 10 8.19 -6.78 3.54
CA THR A 10 8.87 -5.50 3.58
C THR A 10 10.37 -5.75 3.39
N LYS A 11 10.99 -5.18 2.36
CA LYS A 11 12.45 -5.33 2.12
C LYS A 11 13.29 -4.41 2.99
N HIS A 12 12.84 -3.18 3.17
CA HIS A 12 13.44 -2.18 4.06
C HIS A 12 12.34 -1.24 4.54
N ALA A 13 12.50 -0.68 5.73
CA ALA A 13 11.49 0.18 6.36
C ALA A 13 11.73 1.68 6.11
N GLU A 14 12.97 2.11 5.88
CA GLU A 14 13.32 3.53 5.80
C GLU A 14 14.07 3.85 4.50
N PRO A 15 13.93 5.07 3.94
CA PRO A 15 13.00 6.13 4.32
C PRO A 15 11.58 5.96 3.74
N ASN A 16 11.41 5.06 2.77
CA ASN A 16 10.13 4.74 2.15
C ASN A 16 10.01 3.20 2.11
N PRO A 17 9.18 2.57 2.96
CA PRO A 17 9.11 1.11 3.01
C PRO A 17 8.86 0.49 1.63
N GLU A 18 9.72 -0.43 1.19
CA GLU A 18 9.47 -1.22 -0.03
C GLU A 18 8.72 -2.50 0.33
N ILE A 19 7.51 -2.63 -0.19
CA ILE A 19 6.64 -3.78 -0.04
C ILE A 19 6.65 -4.58 -1.33
N THR A 20 6.89 -5.89 -1.23
CA THR A 20 6.76 -6.83 -2.35
C THR A 20 5.71 -7.87 -2.02
N TYR A 21 4.84 -8.18 -2.97
CA TYR A 21 3.95 -9.34 -2.84
C TYR A 21 3.87 -10.11 -4.15
N ARG A 22 3.61 -11.40 -4.02
CA ARG A 22 3.38 -12.30 -5.14
C ARG A 22 1.92 -12.72 -5.19
N ARG A 23 1.30 -12.55 -6.34
CA ARG A 23 -0.07 -13.01 -6.60
C ARG A 23 -0.08 -14.51 -6.91
N PRO A 24 -1.23 -15.19 -6.73
CA PRO A 24 -1.35 -16.62 -7.05
C PRO A 24 -1.09 -16.98 -8.52
N ASP A 25 -1.31 -16.04 -9.45
CA ASP A 25 -1.02 -16.18 -10.89
C ASP A 25 0.48 -16.13 -11.22
N GLY A 26 1.33 -15.84 -10.22
CA GLY A 26 2.78 -15.82 -10.36
C GLY A 26 3.36 -14.41 -10.45
N ASP A 27 2.53 -13.41 -10.75
CA ASP A 27 2.94 -12.01 -10.89
C ASP A 27 3.46 -11.46 -9.55
N SER A 28 4.53 -10.69 -9.64
CA SER A 28 5.14 -10.02 -8.48
C SER A 28 5.01 -8.53 -8.64
N PHE A 29 4.58 -7.88 -7.56
CA PHE A 29 4.41 -6.43 -7.53
C PHE A 29 5.27 -5.84 -6.43
N ARG A 30 5.85 -4.69 -6.73
CA ARG A 30 6.65 -3.91 -5.79
C ARG A 30 6.04 -2.53 -5.66
N TYR A 31 5.93 -2.10 -4.42
CA TYR A 31 5.43 -0.79 -4.04
C TYR A 31 6.40 -0.17 -3.07
N ARG A 32 6.48 1.16 -3.09
CA ARG A 32 7.06 1.93 -2.00
C ARG A 32 6.01 2.86 -1.43
N CYS A 33 6.07 3.08 -0.13
CA CYS A 33 5.12 3.91 0.58
C CYS A 33 5.81 5.12 1.22
N GLN A 34 5.12 6.25 1.23
CA GLN A 34 5.35 7.37 2.12
C GLN A 34 4.20 7.37 3.11
N VAL A 35 4.53 7.22 4.40
CA VAL A 35 3.56 7.22 5.49
C VAL A 35 3.76 8.51 6.27
N SER A 36 2.74 9.36 6.30
CA SER A 36 2.65 10.55 7.15
C SER A 36 1.59 10.35 8.23
N GLU A 37 1.39 11.31 9.14
CA GLU A 37 0.53 11.14 10.33
C GLU A 37 -0.84 10.49 10.07
N ASP A 38 -1.51 10.84 8.98
CA ASP A 38 -2.86 10.37 8.62
C ASP A 38 -2.95 9.75 7.21
N ARG A 39 -1.84 9.63 6.48
CA ARG A 39 -1.87 9.37 5.04
C ARG A 39 -0.87 8.32 4.58
N VAL A 40 -1.29 7.55 3.59
CA VAL A 40 -0.43 6.61 2.86
C VAL A 40 -0.41 7.01 1.38
N ILE A 41 0.76 7.41 0.90
CA ILE A 41 1.01 7.69 -0.52
C ILE A 41 1.90 6.57 -1.05
N TRP A 42 1.55 5.97 -2.19
CA TRP A 42 2.31 4.85 -2.73
C TRP A 42 2.75 5.08 -4.18
N SER A 43 3.76 4.32 -4.60
CA SER A 43 4.29 4.30 -5.96
C SER A 43 4.60 2.86 -6.35
N SER A 44 4.15 2.43 -7.53
CA SER A 44 4.48 1.12 -8.10
C SER A 44 5.86 1.14 -8.76
N PHE A 45 6.54 0.00 -8.71
CA PHE A 45 7.67 -0.26 -9.58
C PHE A 45 7.20 -0.73 -10.96
N MET A 46 7.81 -0.20 -12.01
CA MET A 46 7.58 -0.58 -13.41
C MET A 46 8.79 -1.43 -13.83
N GLU A 47 8.60 -2.74 -13.91
CA GLU A 47 9.68 -3.72 -14.17
C GLU A 47 10.24 -3.58 -15.59
N ASP A 48 9.40 -3.24 -16.56
CA ASP A 48 9.75 -2.98 -17.96
C ASP A 48 10.70 -1.79 -18.13
N GLU A 49 10.52 -0.75 -17.31
CA GLU A 49 11.34 0.45 -17.33
C GLU A 49 12.40 0.48 -16.21
N ASN A 50 12.44 -0.55 -15.37
CA ASN A 50 13.30 -0.67 -14.18
C ASN A 50 13.31 0.60 -13.31
N ARG A 51 12.15 1.22 -13.12
CA ARG A 51 12.02 2.49 -12.37
C ARG A 51 10.74 2.57 -11.55
N TRP A 52 10.77 3.43 -10.54
CA TRP A 52 9.58 3.78 -9.78
C TRP A 52 8.69 4.74 -10.57
N GLY A 53 7.38 4.47 -10.58
CA GLY A 53 6.39 5.38 -11.13
C GLY A 53 6.20 6.62 -10.26
N ARG A 54 5.30 7.50 -10.71
CA ARG A 54 4.89 8.66 -9.91
C ARG A 54 4.27 8.25 -8.58
N TRP A 55 4.33 9.15 -7.61
CA TRP A 55 3.56 9.02 -6.38
C TRP A 55 2.07 9.19 -6.67
N ARG A 56 1.23 8.39 -5.99
CA ARG A 56 -0.23 8.43 -6.09
C ARG A 56 -0.80 9.50 -5.16
N ASN A 57 -0.59 10.76 -5.52
CA ASN A 57 -1.03 11.93 -4.75
C ASN A 57 -1.77 12.99 -5.59
N GLN A 58 -2.20 12.66 -6.81
CA GLN A 58 -3.00 13.51 -7.69
C GLN A 58 -4.48 13.14 -7.59
N TYR A 59 -5.09 13.39 -6.44
CA TYR A 59 -6.49 13.03 -6.16
C TYR A 59 -7.50 13.64 -7.14
N PRO A 60 -7.37 14.91 -7.57
CA PRO A 60 -8.25 15.48 -8.60
C PRO A 60 -8.15 14.77 -9.96
N GLU A 61 -7.04 14.08 -10.20
CA GLU A 61 -6.81 13.29 -11.42
C GLU A 61 -7.22 11.82 -11.26
N GLY A 62 -7.83 11.47 -10.12
CA GLY A 62 -8.40 10.15 -9.86
C GLY A 62 -7.50 9.18 -9.07
N ASP A 63 -6.38 9.65 -8.50
CA ASP A 63 -5.66 8.80 -7.52
C ASP A 63 -6.50 8.59 -6.27
N ALA A 64 -6.48 7.36 -5.75
CA ALA A 64 -7.21 7.01 -4.55
C ALA A 64 -6.60 7.67 -3.31
N LEU A 65 -7.43 8.36 -2.53
CA LEU A 65 -7.06 8.85 -1.21
C LEU A 65 -7.00 7.68 -0.23
N THR A 66 -5.79 7.38 0.27
CA THR A 66 -5.59 6.38 1.31
C THR A 66 -5.15 7.05 2.61
N THR A 67 -5.94 6.88 3.66
CA THR A 67 -5.66 7.37 5.02
C THR A 67 -5.59 6.21 5.99
N TYR A 68 -5.00 6.45 7.16
CA TYR A 68 -5.05 5.48 8.25
C TYR A 68 -5.30 6.13 9.60
N SER A 69 -5.83 5.35 10.53
CA SER A 69 -5.94 5.73 11.93
C SER A 69 -5.62 4.53 12.82
N VAL A 70 -5.06 4.81 13.99
CA VAL A 70 -4.83 3.79 15.02
C VAL A 70 -5.58 4.20 16.27
N SER A 71 -6.55 3.38 16.69
CA SER A 71 -7.32 3.62 17.90
C SER A 71 -7.56 2.31 18.64
N ASN A 72 -7.35 2.31 19.96
CA ASN A 72 -7.53 1.13 20.82
C ASN A 72 -6.82 -0.14 20.30
N GLY A 73 -5.63 0.01 19.69
CA GLY A 73 -4.85 -1.11 19.13
C GLY A 73 -5.42 -1.71 17.84
N VAL A 74 -6.36 -1.02 17.19
CA VAL A 74 -6.90 -1.34 15.86
C VAL A 74 -6.36 -0.33 14.86
N LEU A 75 -5.72 -0.83 13.80
CA LEU A 75 -5.35 -0.06 12.62
C LEU A 75 -6.53 -0.09 11.65
N THR A 76 -7.04 1.07 11.26
CA THR A 76 -8.04 1.20 10.19
C THR A 76 -7.39 1.90 9.01
N ILE A 77 -7.43 1.26 7.84
CA ILE A 77 -7.07 1.86 6.56
C ILE A 77 -8.35 2.23 5.84
N SER A 78 -8.43 3.47 5.37
CA SER A 78 -9.54 3.98 4.58
C SER A 78 -9.06 4.31 3.18
N ASN A 79 -9.79 3.84 2.17
CA ASN A 79 -9.52 4.15 0.77
C ASN A 79 -10.83 4.57 0.09
N ASP A 80 -10.85 5.76 -0.50
CA ASP A 80 -12.03 6.34 -1.14
C ASP A 80 -12.57 5.56 -2.35
N GLN A 81 -11.78 4.64 -2.91
CA GLN A 81 -12.15 3.81 -4.06
C GLN A 81 -12.37 2.33 -3.73
N SER A 82 -11.81 1.82 -2.63
CA SER A 82 -11.93 0.41 -2.24
C SER A 82 -12.61 0.16 -0.90
N GLY A 83 -12.95 1.22 -0.15
CA GLY A 83 -13.56 1.15 1.17
C GLY A 83 -12.55 1.01 2.30
N ASP A 84 -13.08 0.69 3.48
CA ASP A 84 -12.32 0.63 4.73
C ASP A 84 -11.99 -0.81 5.11
N GLU A 85 -10.80 -1.02 5.67
CA GLU A 85 -10.36 -2.30 6.23
C GLU A 85 -9.68 -2.09 7.59
N SER A 86 -9.91 -3.01 8.52
CA SER A 86 -9.39 -2.90 9.89
C SER A 86 -8.58 -4.12 10.27
N PHE A 87 -7.44 -3.88 10.93
CA PHE A 87 -6.47 -4.89 11.34
C PHE A 87 -6.16 -4.74 12.83
N ARG A 88 -6.13 -5.87 13.53
CA ARG A 88 -5.64 -6.00 14.89
C ARG A 88 -4.22 -6.54 14.87
N LYS A 89 -3.51 -6.38 15.98
CA LYS A 89 -2.15 -6.94 16.13
C LYS A 89 -2.06 -8.44 15.85
N LYS A 90 -3.12 -9.22 16.09
CA LYS A 90 -3.18 -10.67 15.83
C LYS A 90 -3.33 -11.05 14.35
N ASP A 91 -3.61 -10.09 13.48
CA ASP A 91 -3.83 -10.31 12.05
C ASP A 91 -2.50 -10.24 11.24
N PHE A 92 -1.39 -9.96 11.91
CA PHE A 92 -0.01 -9.97 11.40
C PHE A 92 0.80 -11.08 12.06
#